data_AF-U6D1E1-F1
#
_entry.id   AF-U6D1E1-F1
#
_cell.length_a   1.000
_cell.length_b   1.000
_cell.length_c   1.000
_cell.angle_alpha   90.00
_cell.angle_beta   90.00
_cell.angle_gamma   90.00
#
_symmetry.space_group_name_H-M   'P 1'
#
loop_
_entity.id
_entity.type
_entity.pdbx_description
1 polymer ?
#
loop_
_entity_poly.entity_id
_entity_poly.type
_entity_poly.pdbx_seq_one_letter_code
_entity_poly.pdbx_strand_id
1 'polypeptide(L)'
;RGGGKAILIQGSMLRASDMDSSDDYIFFNITKPPQAGEIMKKPGPGLIGYPVPGFLQRDLFNGIIYYRHFGGEIFEDSFEFVLWDSHEPPNLSVPQVVTIHITPVDDQLPKEAPGVSRHLVVKETEVAYITKKHLHFIDT
;
A
#
# COMPACT_ATOMS: atom_id res chain seq x y z
N ARG A 1 1.32 16.46 1.83
CA ARG A 1 2.37 15.41 1.90
C ARG A 1 1.74 14.21 2.60
N GLY A 2 1.03 13.35 1.86
CA GLY A 2 0.32 12.20 2.40
C GLY A 2 1.27 11.02 2.56
N GLY A 3 1.51 10.61 3.80
CA GLY A 3 2.28 9.42 4.11
C GLY A 3 1.35 8.21 4.09
N GLY A 4 1.34 7.48 2.97
CA GLY A 4 0.67 6.18 2.90
C GLY A 4 1.16 5.28 4.04
N LYS A 5 0.22 4.77 4.82
CA LYS A 5 0.50 3.91 5.98
C LYS A 5 1.09 2.59 5.46
N ALA A 6 2.35 2.31 5.77
CA ALA A 6 2.98 1.04 5.44
C ALA A 6 2.44 -0.06 6.36
N ILE A 7 1.83 -1.09 5.78
CA ILE A 7 1.47 -2.30 6.52
C ILE A 7 2.69 -3.21 6.51
N LEU A 8 3.18 -3.56 7.70
CA LEU A 8 4.22 -4.57 7.87
C LEU A 8 3.59 -5.94 7.57
N ILE A 9 4.17 -6.69 6.63
CA ILE A 9 3.81 -8.11 6.48
C ILE A 9 4.42 -8.80 7.69
N GLN A 10 3.59 -9.14 8.67
CA GLN A 10 4.06 -9.79 9.89
C GLN A 10 4.45 -11.24 9.57
N GLY A 11 5.59 -11.70 10.10
CA GLY A 11 6.09 -13.06 9.89
C GLY A 11 5.13 -14.18 10.34
N SER A 12 4.09 -13.87 11.10
CA SER A 12 3.00 -14.80 11.43
C SER A 12 2.08 -15.13 10.25
N MET A 13 2.04 -14.30 9.21
CA MET A 13 1.23 -14.54 8.00
C MET A 13 1.92 -15.47 7.00
N LEU A 14 3.25 -15.57 7.06
CA LEU A 14 4.07 -16.29 6.09
C LEU A 14 5.26 -16.92 6.82
N ARG A 15 5.12 -18.18 7.22
CA ARG A 15 6.23 -19.00 7.72
C ARG A 15 6.29 -20.29 6.93
N ALA A 16 7.44 -20.55 6.35
CA ALA A 16 7.81 -21.81 5.77
C ALA A 16 8.89 -22.46 6.63
N SER A 17 8.87 -23.80 6.68
CA SER A 17 9.89 -24.57 7.37
C SER A 17 10.46 -25.62 6.43
N ASP A 18 11.78 -25.71 6.42
CA ASP A 18 12.56 -26.69 5.70
C ASP A 18 13.18 -27.64 6.74
N MET A 19 13.02 -28.94 6.53
CA MET A 19 13.55 -29.95 7.45
C MET A 19 15.05 -30.20 7.24
N ASP A 20 15.57 -29.84 6.07
CA ASP A 20 16.91 -30.21 5.61
C ASP A 20 17.85 -28.99 5.53
N SER A 21 17.31 -27.77 5.54
CA SER A 21 18.09 -26.53 5.51
C SER A 21 17.53 -25.44 6.42
N SER A 22 18.26 -24.33 6.58
CA SER A 22 17.82 -23.23 7.43
C SER A 22 16.68 -22.45 6.77
N ASP A 23 15.56 -22.33 7.50
CA ASP A 23 14.37 -21.60 7.05
C ASP A 23 14.66 -20.13 6.65
N ASP A 24 15.76 -19.54 7.14
CA ASP A 24 16.17 -18.15 6.86
C ASP A 24 16.41 -17.87 5.38
N TYR A 25 16.80 -18.91 4.62
CA TYR A 25 17.16 -18.81 3.21
C TYR A 25 16.03 -19.19 2.26
N ILE A 26 14.85 -19.53 2.77
CA ILE A 26 13.66 -19.72 1.94
C ILE A 26 13.34 -18.39 1.27
N PHE A 27 13.29 -18.40 -0.06
CA PHE A 27 13.00 -17.22 -0.85
C PHE A 27 11.55 -17.21 -1.29
N PHE A 28 10.87 -16.09 -1.04
CA PHE A 28 9.52 -15.80 -1.48
C PHE A 28 9.62 -15.08 -2.82
N ASN A 29 9.38 -15.81 -3.92
CA ASN A 29 9.42 -15.26 -5.27
C ASN A 29 8.02 -14.82 -5.70
N ILE A 30 7.81 -13.53 -5.93
CA ILE A 30 6.51 -12.97 -6.33
C ILE A 30 6.29 -13.28 -7.81
N THR A 31 5.26 -14.05 -8.11
CA THR A 31 4.87 -14.45 -9.47
C THR A 31 3.83 -13.52 -10.06
N LYS A 32 2.99 -12.91 -9.23
CA LYS A 32 2.03 -11.85 -9.62
C LYS A 32 2.11 -10.71 -8.62
N PRO A 33 2.60 -9.52 -9.01
CA PRO A 33 2.69 -8.39 -8.10
C PRO A 33 1.31 -7.83 -7.75
N PRO A 34 1.20 -7.05 -6.66
CA PRO A 34 0.00 -6.29 -6.35
C PRO A 34 -0.35 -5.29 -7.46
N GLN A 35 -1.64 -4.96 -7.58
CA GLN A 35 -2.13 -4.01 -8.59
C GLN A 35 -2.21 -2.59 -8.05
N ALA A 36 -2.52 -2.43 -6.76
CA ALA A 36 -2.73 -1.14 -6.11
C ALA A 36 -1.51 -0.66 -5.30
N GLY A 37 -0.45 -1.46 -5.29
CA GLY A 37 0.79 -1.12 -4.61
C GLY A 37 1.93 -2.03 -4.99
N GLU A 38 2.95 -2.06 -4.14
CA GLU A 38 4.18 -2.79 -4.38
C GLU A 38 4.79 -3.33 -3.09
N ILE A 39 5.55 -4.41 -3.21
CA ILE A 39 6.32 -4.98 -2.11
C ILE A 39 7.70 -4.32 -2.08
N MET A 40 8.04 -3.79 -0.92
CA MET A 40 9.21 -2.96 -0.69
C MET A 40 10.15 -3.61 0.32
N LYS A 41 11.45 -3.41 0.12
CA LYS A 41 12.50 -3.75 1.10
C LYS A 41 13.17 -2.48 1.64
N LYS A 42 13.30 -2.39 2.96
CA LYS A 42 14.05 -1.31 3.64
C LYS A 42 15.37 -1.85 4.17
N PRO A 43 16.52 -1.51 3.56
CA PRO A 43 17.81 -2.08 3.96
C PRO A 43 18.28 -1.65 5.36
N GLY A 44 17.72 -0.57 5.92
CA GLY A 44 18.02 -0.14 7.28
C GLY A 44 17.38 1.19 7.68
N PRO A 45 17.58 1.63 8.93
CA PRO A 45 17.14 2.94 9.40
C PRO A 45 17.71 4.07 8.55
N GLY A 46 16.90 5.08 8.25
CA GLY A 46 17.32 6.24 7.44
C GLY A 46 17.51 5.97 5.94
N LEU A 47 17.49 4.71 5.50
CA LEU A 47 17.58 4.36 4.08
C LEU A 47 16.21 4.36 3.40
N ILE A 48 16.20 4.76 2.13
CA ILE A 48 15.02 4.72 1.27
C ILE A 48 14.78 3.27 0.86
N GLY A 49 13.56 2.78 1.04
CA GLY A 49 13.19 1.45 0.57
C GLY A 49 12.97 1.40 -0.94
N TYR A 50 13.13 0.23 -1.52
CA TYR A 50 13.02 -0.01 -2.97
C TYR A 50 12.11 -1.22 -3.25
N PRO A 51 11.43 -1.26 -4.41
CA PRO A 51 10.58 -2.39 -4.77
C PRO A 51 11.41 -3.63 -5.02
N VAL A 52 10.86 -4.79 -4.66
CA VAL A 52 11.53 -6.09 -4.83
C VAL A 52 10.58 -7.11 -5.50
N PRO A 53 11.09 -7.96 -6.40
CA PRO A 53 10.32 -9.06 -6.99
C PRO A 53 10.22 -10.28 -6.06
N GLY A 54 10.86 -10.23 -4.89
CA GLY A 54 10.88 -11.30 -3.92
C GLY A 54 11.80 -10.98 -2.74
N PHE A 55 11.74 -11.79 -1.69
CA PHE A 55 12.47 -11.56 -0.45
C PHE A 55 12.75 -12.85 0.31
N LEU A 56 13.74 -12.84 1.20
CA LEU A 56 14.05 -13.99 2.04
C LEU A 56 13.18 -14.02 3.29
N GLN A 57 12.96 -15.20 3.88
CA GLN A 57 12.25 -15.33 5.14
C GLN A 57 12.89 -14.49 6.25
N ARG A 58 14.23 -14.47 6.32
CA ARG A 58 14.94 -13.60 7.28
C ARG A 58 14.63 -12.12 7.09
N ASP A 59 14.41 -11.65 5.86
CA ASP A 59 14.09 -10.25 5.59
C ASP A 59 12.69 -9.93 6.14
N LEU A 60 11.76 -10.86 5.97
CA LEU A 60 10.42 -10.76 6.54
C LEU A 60 10.46 -10.73 8.07
N PHE A 61 11.18 -11.66 8.70
CA PHE A 61 11.29 -11.75 10.16
C PHE A 61 12.05 -10.58 10.79
N ASN A 62 13.00 -9.98 10.07
CA ASN A 62 13.65 -8.74 10.46
C ASN A 62 12.75 -7.51 10.31
N GLY A 63 11.53 -7.66 9.79
CA GLY A 63 10.56 -6.57 9.65
C GLY A 63 10.96 -5.53 8.61
N ILE A 64 11.77 -5.91 7.63
CA ILE A 64 12.26 -5.00 6.59
C ILE A 64 11.51 -5.12 5.26
N ILE A 65 10.48 -5.97 5.20
CA ILE A 65 9.58 -6.13 4.04
C ILE A 65 8.22 -5.51 4.37
N TYR A 66 7.72 -4.67 3.48
CA TYR A 66 6.46 -3.95 3.69
C TYR A 66 5.73 -3.66 2.37
N TYR A 67 4.42 -3.48 2.45
CA TYR A 67 3.61 -3.05 1.32
C TYR A 67 3.53 -1.52 1.26
N ARG A 68 3.62 -0.95 0.04
CA ARG A 68 3.38 0.48 -0.23
C ARG A 68 2.23 0.62 -1.23
N HIS A 69 1.13 1.21 -0.79
CA HIS A 69 -0.01 1.54 -1.65
C HIS A 69 0.30 2.76 -2.54
N PHE A 70 -0.24 2.79 -3.76
CA PHE A 70 -0.04 3.88 -4.72
C PHE A 70 -0.92 5.12 -4.46
N GLY A 71 -1.91 5.03 -3.57
CA GLY A 71 -2.74 6.16 -3.13
C GLY A 71 -4.08 6.31 -3.85
N GLY A 72 -4.58 5.27 -4.52
CA GLY A 72 -5.94 5.24 -5.08
C GLY A 72 -7.05 4.90 -4.07
N GLU A 73 -8.29 4.79 -4.52
CA GLU A 73 -9.42 4.28 -3.73
C GLU A 73 -9.60 2.77 -3.95
N ILE A 74 -8.51 2.01 -3.78
CA ILE A 74 -8.54 0.54 -3.84
C ILE A 74 -8.36 0.02 -2.41
N PHE A 75 -9.33 -0.73 -1.93
CA PHE A 75 -9.40 -1.18 -0.54
C PHE A 75 -9.03 -2.65 -0.33
N GLU A 76 -8.81 -3.37 -1.44
CA GLU A 76 -8.38 -4.76 -1.44
C GLU A 76 -7.36 -4.96 -2.57
N ASP A 77 -6.24 -5.60 -2.25
CA ASP A 77 -5.17 -5.92 -3.19
C ASP A 77 -4.63 -7.32 -2.87
N SER A 78 -3.81 -7.90 -3.75
CA SER A 78 -3.20 -9.21 -3.49
C SER A 78 -1.94 -9.42 -4.30
N PHE A 79 -1.07 -10.32 -3.85
CA PHE A 79 0.04 -10.80 -4.66
C PHE A 79 0.16 -12.32 -4.56
N GLU A 80 0.65 -12.93 -5.63
CA GLU A 80 0.94 -14.36 -5.71
C GLU A 80 2.45 -14.59 -5.62
N PHE A 81 2.85 -15.66 -4.93
CA PHE A 81 4.25 -16.04 -4.79
C PHE A 81 4.42 -17.57 -4.77
N VAL A 82 5.65 -18.00 -5.04
CA VAL A 82 6.14 -19.37 -4.81
C VAL A 82 7.33 -19.33 -3.88
N LEU A 83 7.52 -20.40 -3.11
CA LEU A 83 8.69 -20.60 -2.27
C LEU A 83 9.69 -21.48 -2.99
N TRP A 84 10.97 -21.20 -2.80
CA TRP A 84 12.05 -22.11 -3.16
C TRP A 84 13.15 -22.10 -2.11
N ASP A 85 13.71 -23.28 -1.88
CA ASP A 85 14.79 -23.52 -0.93
C ASP A 85 16.18 -23.27 -1.56
N SER A 86 17.23 -23.55 -0.81
CA SER A 86 18.62 -23.33 -1.23
C SER A 86 19.25 -24.53 -1.97
N HIS A 87 18.47 -25.55 -2.31
CA HIS A 87 18.96 -26.74 -3.01
C HIS A 87 19.17 -26.50 -4.52
N GLU A 88 19.97 -27.36 -5.15
CA GLU A 88 20.17 -27.40 -6.61
C GLU A 88 19.84 -28.80 -7.17
N PRO A 89 18.76 -28.97 -7.96
CA PRO A 89 17.73 -27.98 -8.28
C PRO A 89 16.84 -27.67 -7.06
N PRO A 90 16.29 -26.46 -6.98
CA PRO A 90 15.53 -26.00 -5.83
C PRO A 90 14.12 -26.62 -5.78
N ASN A 91 13.64 -26.92 -4.58
CA ASN A 91 12.27 -27.39 -4.36
C ASN A 91 11.30 -26.22 -4.41
N LEU A 92 10.33 -26.25 -5.32
CA LEU A 92 9.31 -25.20 -5.49
C LEU A 92 8.01 -25.56 -4.77
N SER A 93 7.43 -24.61 -4.04
CA SER A 93 6.05 -24.75 -3.56
C SER A 93 5.04 -24.59 -4.71
N VAL A 94 3.80 -24.99 -4.45
CA VAL A 94 2.66 -24.52 -5.25
C VAL A 94 2.50 -22.99 -5.11
N PRO A 95 1.88 -22.29 -6.08
CA PRO A 95 1.55 -20.88 -5.95
C PRO A 95 0.65 -20.60 -4.76
N GLN A 96 0.95 -19.53 -4.03
CA GLN A 96 0.20 -19.07 -2.86
C GLN A 96 -0.17 -17.59 -3.04
N VAL A 97 -1.26 -17.16 -2.41
CA VAL A 97 -1.77 -15.78 -2.51
C VAL A 97 -1.84 -15.15 -1.14
N VAL A 98 -1.38 -13.90 -1.04
CA VAL A 98 -1.58 -13.04 0.13
C VAL A 98 -2.58 -11.95 -0.24
N THR A 99 -3.67 -11.85 0.52
CA THR A 99 -4.65 -10.76 0.43
C THR A 99 -4.26 -9.62 1.35
N ILE A 100 -4.37 -8.39 0.84
CA ILE A 100 -4.06 -7.15 1.55
C ILE A 100 -5.37 -6.36 1.69
N HIS A 101 -5.81 -6.18 2.92
CA HIS A 101 -6.93 -5.31 3.24
C HIS A 101 -6.42 -3.91 3.57
N ILE A 102 -6.82 -2.93 2.78
CA ILE A 102 -6.39 -1.54 2.91
C ILE A 102 -7.51 -0.78 3.62
N THR A 103 -7.24 -0.34 4.85
CA THR A 103 -8.16 0.55 5.56
C THR A 103 -8.12 1.92 4.89
N PRO A 104 -9.27 2.48 4.47
CA PRO A 104 -9.31 3.84 3.95
C PRO A 104 -8.69 4.80 4.96
N VAL A 105 -7.82 5.66 4.49
CA VAL A 105 -7.59 6.94 5.16
C VAL A 105 -8.61 7.89 4.55
N ASP A 106 -9.30 8.68 5.38
CA ASP A 106 -10.22 9.72 4.89
C ASP A 106 -9.40 10.82 4.20
N ASP A 107 -9.03 10.54 2.95
CA ASP A 107 -8.25 11.38 2.06
C ASP A 107 -9.14 12.00 0.97
N GLN A 108 -10.48 11.90 1.12
CA GLN A 108 -11.40 12.49 0.15
C GLN A 108 -11.23 14.01 0.19
N LEU A 109 -10.86 14.60 -0.96
CA LEU A 109 -10.82 16.05 -1.07
C LEU A 109 -12.23 16.62 -0.81
N PRO A 110 -12.34 17.77 -0.10
CA PRO A 110 -13.62 18.40 0.12
C PRO A 110 -14.36 18.59 -1.20
N LYS A 111 -15.54 17.97 -1.32
CA LYS A 111 -16.40 18.08 -2.51
C LYS A 111 -17.29 19.30 -2.37
N GLU A 112 -17.55 19.99 -3.48
CA GLU A 112 -18.49 21.12 -3.47
C GLU A 112 -19.89 20.64 -3.09
N ALA A 113 -20.50 21.28 -2.09
CA ALA A 113 -21.81 20.86 -1.61
C ALA A 113 -22.89 21.11 -2.67
N PRO A 114 -23.97 20.29 -2.72
CA PRO A 114 -25.07 20.52 -3.64
C PRO A 114 -25.66 21.93 -3.50
N GLY A 115 -25.86 22.63 -4.62
CA GLY A 115 -26.48 23.95 -4.65
C GLY A 115 -25.54 25.13 -4.39
N VAL A 116 -24.22 24.92 -4.35
CA VAL A 116 -23.24 26.02 -4.33
C VAL A 116 -23.19 26.70 -5.70
N SER A 117 -23.09 28.03 -5.69
CA SER A 117 -22.95 28.85 -6.89
C SER A 117 -21.59 29.55 -6.91
N ARG A 118 -20.82 29.36 -7.99
CA ARG A 118 -19.56 30.08 -8.23
C ARG A 118 -19.74 31.47 -8.82
N HIS A 119 -20.96 31.96 -8.88
CA HIS A 119 -21.30 33.24 -9.47
C HIS A 119 -21.77 34.24 -8.41
N LEU A 120 -21.25 35.46 -8.47
CA LEU A 120 -21.60 36.59 -7.63
C LEU A 120 -21.97 37.77 -8.53
N VAL A 121 -23.15 38.35 -8.33
CA VAL A 121 -23.58 39.57 -9.00
C VAL A 121 -23.51 40.72 -8.01
N VAL A 122 -22.82 41.79 -8.39
CA VAL A 122 -22.66 43.00 -7.59
C VAL A 122 -22.82 44.22 -8.49
N LYS A 123 -23.50 45.27 -8.00
CA LYS A 123 -23.57 46.55 -8.70
C LYS A 123 -22.29 47.34 -8.48
N GLU A 124 -21.93 48.21 -9.42
CA GLU A 124 -20.67 48.95 -9.46
C GLU A 124 -20.35 49.75 -8.18
N THR A 125 -21.36 50.12 -7.39
CA THR A 125 -21.22 50.90 -6.15
C THR A 125 -21.58 50.12 -4.88
N GLU A 126 -21.97 48.85 -4.99
CA GLU A 126 -22.42 48.03 -3.86
C GLU A 126 -21.36 47.00 -3.44
N VAL A 127 -21.48 46.49 -2.22
CA VAL A 127 -20.66 45.38 -1.70
C VAL A 127 -21.49 44.11 -1.69
N ALA A 128 -20.98 43.05 -2.31
CA ALA A 128 -21.55 41.72 -2.21
C ALA A 128 -20.69 40.83 -1.31
N TYR A 129 -21.33 40.06 -0.44
CA TYR A 129 -20.66 39.18 0.51
C TYR A 129 -20.54 37.76 -0.04
N ILE A 130 -19.32 37.24 0.02
CA ILE A 130 -19.07 35.83 -0.19
C ILE A 130 -19.52 35.08 1.07
N THR A 131 -20.29 34.01 0.88
CA THR A 131 -20.92 33.25 1.98
C THR A 131 -20.81 31.76 1.69
N LYS A 132 -21.27 30.91 2.62
CA LYS A 132 -21.35 29.45 2.40
C LYS A 132 -22.09 29.07 1.12
N LYS A 133 -23.07 29.86 0.64
CA LYS A 133 -23.73 29.60 -0.65
C LYS A 133 -22.79 29.65 -1.86
N HIS A 134 -21.63 30.27 -1.70
CA HIS A 134 -20.63 30.48 -2.75
C HIS A 134 -19.41 29.59 -2.61
N LEU A 135 -19.04 29.21 -1.39
CA LEU A 135 -17.83 28.44 -1.08
C LEU A 135 -18.09 27.43 0.05
N HIS A 136 -19.02 26.51 -0.16
CA HIS A 136 -19.25 25.41 0.78
C HIS A 136 -18.75 24.10 0.20
N PHE A 137 -17.83 23.48 0.93
CA PHE A 137 -17.31 22.16 0.62
C PHE A 137 -17.59 21.25 1.81
N ILE A 138 -17.87 19.99 1.51
CA ILE A 138 -18.11 18.94 2.49
C ILE A 138 -17.04 17.86 2.32
N ASP A 139 -16.47 17.43 3.45
CA ASP A 139 -15.73 16.17 3.52
C ASP A 139 -16.76 15.05 3.63
N THR A 140 -16.55 13.94 2.91
CA THR A 140 -17.49 12.81 2.83
C THR A 140 -16.83 11.51 3.20
#